data_AF-A0AAW1YYE8-F1
#
_entry.id   AF-A0AAW1YYE8-F1
#
_cell.length_a   1.000
_cell.length_b   1.000
_cell.length_c   1.000
_cell.angle_alpha   90.00
_cell.angle_beta   90.00
_cell.angle_gamma   90.00
#
_symmetry.space_group_name_H-M   'P 1'
#
loop_
_entity.id
_entity.type
_entity.pdbx_description
1 polymer ?
#
loop_
_entity_poly.entity_id
_entity_poly.type
_entity_poly.pdbx_seq_one_letter_code
_entity_poly.pdbx_strand_id
1 'polypeptide(L)'
;MHSGAPLVAVLGSLRRTDSFVSIMAASGREHVLSLYKLLLKESKKFPSYNYRTYALRRVRDAFRENRTVEDPKVVEELLNRARESLAIIQRQVSIGKMYEIQKTVVEREEKKND
;
A
#
# COMPACT_ATOMS: atom_id res chain seq x y z
N MET A 1 -51.75 43.14 -22.15
CA MET A 1 -50.59 43.50 -21.31
C MET A 1 -50.77 42.83 -19.95
N HIS A 2 -49.69 42.27 -19.37
CA HIS A 2 -49.60 41.40 -18.17
C HIS A 2 -49.94 39.93 -18.50
N SER A 3 -49.01 39.03 -18.87
CA SER A 3 -47.75 38.58 -18.23
C SER A 3 -47.96 38.15 -16.77
N GLY A 4 -47.72 36.92 -16.32
CA GLY A 4 -47.12 35.74 -16.95
C GLY A 4 -47.42 34.48 -16.11
N ALA A 5 -47.30 33.31 -16.74
CA ALA A 5 -47.40 32.00 -16.10
C ALA A 5 -45.99 31.55 -15.63
N PRO A 6 -45.83 30.89 -14.46
CA PRO A 6 -44.61 30.18 -14.16
C PRO A 6 -44.69 28.74 -14.68
N LEU A 7 -43.74 28.45 -15.56
CA LEU A 7 -43.42 27.15 -16.15
C LEU A 7 -43.01 26.13 -15.08
N VAL A 8 -43.64 24.96 -15.15
CA VAL A 8 -43.10 23.70 -14.62
C VAL A 8 -41.93 23.25 -15.51
N ALA A 9 -40.94 22.57 -14.90
CA ALA A 9 -39.66 22.04 -15.43
C ALA A 9 -38.49 23.02 -15.20
N VAL A 10 -37.36 22.63 -14.61
CA VAL A 10 -36.41 21.66 -15.17
C VAL A 10 -35.39 21.25 -14.08
N LEU A 11 -35.24 19.93 -13.91
CA LEU A 11 -34.06 19.15 -13.52
C LEU A 11 -33.38 19.33 -12.15
N GLY A 12 -33.26 18.19 -11.49
CA GLY A 12 -32.57 17.98 -10.22
C GLY A 12 -31.16 18.53 -10.18
N SER A 13 -30.89 19.24 -9.09
CA SER A 13 -29.55 19.63 -8.64
C SER A 13 -28.69 18.39 -8.41
N LEU A 14 -28.02 17.98 -9.48
CA LEU A 14 -26.59 17.68 -9.51
C LEU A 14 -26.00 17.07 -8.23
N ARG A 15 -25.94 15.73 -8.18
CA ARG A 15 -25.03 14.92 -7.35
C ARG A 15 -23.58 15.34 -7.60
N ARG A 16 -23.11 16.41 -6.96
CA ARG A 16 -21.73 16.92 -7.06
C ARG A 16 -20.83 16.46 -5.90
N THR A 17 -21.37 15.71 -4.94
CA THR A 17 -20.64 15.18 -3.77
C THR A 17 -20.05 13.79 -4.00
N ASP A 18 -20.65 12.98 -4.88
CA ASP A 18 -20.26 11.58 -5.07
C ASP A 18 -18.91 11.44 -5.81
N SER A 19 -18.61 12.38 -6.71
CA SER A 19 -17.36 12.38 -7.49
C SER A 19 -16.14 12.72 -6.63
N PHE A 20 -16.25 13.69 -5.72
CA PHE A 20 -15.14 14.11 -4.86
C PHE A 20 -14.76 13.03 -3.82
N VAL A 21 -15.75 12.40 -3.19
CA VAL A 21 -15.51 11.28 -2.28
C VAL A 21 -14.89 10.09 -3.01
N SER A 22 -15.34 9.79 -4.23
CA SER A 22 -14.76 8.74 -5.08
C SER A 22 -13.31 9.04 -5.50
N ILE A 23 -12.96 10.30 -5.79
CA ILE A 23 -11.59 10.70 -6.12
C ILE A 23 -10.67 10.59 -4.89
N MET A 24 -11.14 11.00 -3.71
CA MET A 24 -10.39 10.87 -2.46
C MET A 24 -10.19 9.40 -2.07
N ALA A 25 -11.21 8.55 -2.25
CA ALA A 25 -11.10 7.11 -2.03
C ALA A 25 -10.13 6.43 -3.04
N ALA A 26 -10.16 6.85 -4.31
CA ALA A 26 -9.23 6.38 -5.32
C ALA A 26 -7.77 6.77 -5.01
N SER A 27 -7.55 8.03 -4.60
CA SER A 27 -6.24 8.52 -4.14
C SER A 27 -5.73 7.74 -2.91
N GLY A 28 -6.61 7.44 -1.94
CA GLY A 28 -6.26 6.61 -0.79
C GLY A 28 -5.82 5.19 -1.18
N ARG A 29 -6.55 4.55 -2.10
CA ARG A 29 -6.23 3.20 -2.59
C ARG A 29 -4.89 3.16 -3.33
N GLU A 30 -4.58 4.15 -4.16
CA GLU A 30 -3.30 4.25 -4.86
C GLU A 30 -2.13 4.42 -3.89
N HIS A 31 -2.28 5.25 -2.85
CA HIS A 31 -1.27 5.40 -1.81
C HIS A 31 -1.03 4.09 -1.03
N VAL A 32 -2.08 3.35 -0.68
CA VAL A 32 -1.95 2.04 -0.01
C VAL A 32 -1.17 1.06 -0.90
N LEU A 33 -1.54 0.96 -2.18
CA LEU A 33 -0.92 0.02 -3.11
C LEU A 33 0.53 0.38 -3.44
N SER A 34 0.85 1.67 -3.58
CA SER A 34 2.22 2.13 -3.80
C SER A 34 3.11 1.82 -2.60
N LEU A 35 2.65 2.07 -1.37
CA LEU A 35 3.38 1.74 -0.16
C LEU A 35 3.59 0.23 0.01
N TYR A 36 2.56 -0.58 -0.27
CA TYR A 36 2.67 -2.05 -0.28
C TYR A 36 3.76 -2.54 -1.25
N LYS A 37 3.74 -2.06 -2.50
CA LYS A 37 4.74 -2.42 -3.51
C LYS A 37 6.15 -2.01 -3.07
N LEU A 38 6.29 -0.84 -2.46
CA LEU A 38 7.55 -0.33 -1.95
C LEU A 38 8.09 -1.18 -0.80
N LEU A 39 7.26 -1.55 0.17
CA LEU A 39 7.62 -2.45 1.27
C LEU A 39 8.10 -3.81 0.75
N LEU A 40 7.40 -4.39 -0.22
CA LEU A 40 7.84 -5.64 -0.86
C LEU A 40 9.16 -5.49 -1.59
N LYS A 41 9.35 -4.38 -2.32
CA LYS A 41 10.59 -4.08 -3.05
C LYS A 41 11.78 -3.97 -2.11
N GLU A 42 11.65 -3.21 -1.02
CA GLU A 42 12.72 -3.07 -0.03
C GLU A 42 12.98 -4.38 0.73
N SER A 43 11.93 -5.12 1.10
CA SER A 43 12.07 -6.42 1.79
C SER A 43 12.88 -7.44 0.96
N LYS A 44 12.77 -7.42 -0.37
CA LYS A 44 13.57 -8.29 -1.25
C LYS A 44 15.07 -8.02 -1.17
N LYS A 45 15.48 -6.82 -0.74
CA LYS A 45 16.89 -6.40 -0.71
C LYS A 45 17.65 -6.92 0.51
N PHE A 46 16.97 -7.56 1.47
CA PHE A 46 17.65 -8.20 2.59
C PHE A 46 18.60 -9.29 2.08
N PRO A 47 19.89 -9.25 2.47
CA PRO A 47 20.84 -10.29 2.06
C PRO A 47 20.54 -11.62 2.76
N SER A 48 20.22 -11.59 4.06
CA SER A 48 19.79 -12.78 4.81
C SER A 48 18.46 -13.35 4.29
N TYR A 49 18.46 -14.63 3.93
CA TYR A 49 17.26 -15.37 3.51
C TYR A 49 16.14 -15.31 4.54
N ASN A 50 16.47 -15.52 5.83
CA ASN A 50 15.47 -15.54 6.90
C ASN A 50 14.77 -14.19 7.02
N TYR A 51 15.53 -13.09 6.98
CA TYR A 51 14.95 -11.75 7.07
C TYR A 51 14.16 -11.39 5.81
N ARG A 52 14.69 -11.72 4.62
CA ARG A 52 14.01 -11.50 3.34
C ARG A 52 12.66 -12.21 3.29
N THR A 53 12.64 -13.50 3.59
CA THR A 53 11.42 -14.33 3.54
C THR A 53 10.42 -13.93 4.63
N TYR A 54 10.88 -13.69 5.87
CA TYR A 54 10.04 -13.20 6.95
C TYR A 54 9.41 -11.85 6.62
N ALA A 55 10.19 -10.86 6.21
CA ALA A 55 9.69 -9.52 5.90
C ALA A 55 8.65 -9.58 4.77
N LEU A 56 8.92 -10.32 3.69
CA LEU A 56 7.98 -10.49 2.59
C LEU A 56 6.66 -11.12 3.03
N ARG A 57 6.73 -12.18 3.84
CA ARG A 57 5.53 -12.85 4.36
C ARG A 57 4.77 -11.91 5.30
N ARG A 58 5.45 -11.28 6.26
CA ARG A 58 4.82 -10.37 7.23
C ARG A 58 4.14 -9.18 6.57
N VAL A 59 4.75 -8.59 5.55
CA VAL A 59 4.14 -7.50 4.77
C VAL A 59 2.89 -8.00 4.04
N ARG A 60 2.94 -9.17 3.39
CA ARG A 60 1.75 -9.74 2.72
C ARG A 60 0.62 -10.03 3.70
N ASP A 61 0.95 -10.65 4.83
CA ASP A 61 -0.02 -11.03 5.85
C ASP A 61 -0.68 -9.77 6.44
N ALA A 62 0.10 -8.75 6.82
CA ALA A 62 -0.42 -7.50 7.37
C ALA A 62 -1.42 -6.80 6.44
N PHE A 63 -1.12 -6.71 5.14
CA PHE A 63 -2.02 -6.06 4.18
C PHE A 63 -3.26 -6.92 3.87
N ARG A 64 -3.14 -8.25 3.94
CA ARG A 64 -4.29 -9.16 3.79
C ARG A 64 -5.22 -9.11 5.00
N GLU A 65 -4.67 -9.11 6.21
CA GLU A 65 -5.39 -9.00 7.48
C GLU A 65 -6.23 -7.72 7.53
N ASN A 66 -5.70 -6.60 7.01
CA ASN A 66 -6.36 -5.29 7.09
C ASN A 66 -7.12 -4.88 5.82
N ARG A 67 -7.34 -5.80 4.86
CA ARG A 67 -7.93 -5.47 3.54
C ARG A 67 -9.36 -4.92 3.59
N THR A 68 -10.11 -5.25 4.65
CA THR A 68 -11.53 -4.89 4.85
C THR A 68 -11.72 -3.73 5.82
N VAL A 69 -10.63 -3.09 6.27
CA VAL A 69 -10.71 -1.93 7.16
C VAL A 69 -11.12 -0.72 6.32
N GLU A 70 -12.25 -0.11 6.67
CA GLU A 70 -12.81 1.05 5.96
C GLU A 70 -12.78 2.33 6.80
N ASP A 71 -12.59 2.24 8.12
CA ASP A 71 -12.48 3.41 8.99
C ASP A 71 -11.26 4.25 8.60
N PRO A 72 -11.45 5.50 8.12
CA PRO A 72 -10.36 6.35 7.65
C PRO A 72 -9.26 6.58 8.71
N LYS A 73 -9.62 6.67 9.99
CA LYS A 73 -8.65 6.89 11.07
C LYS A 73 -7.74 5.67 11.25
N VAL A 74 -8.35 4.48 11.26
CA VAL A 74 -7.62 3.22 11.40
C VAL A 74 -6.73 2.98 10.17
N VAL A 75 -7.23 3.29 8.97
CA VAL A 75 -6.43 3.22 7.73
C VAL A 75 -5.21 4.14 7.81
N GLU A 76 -5.38 5.37 8.29
CA GLU A 76 -4.27 6.31 8.45
C GLU A 76 -3.22 5.82 9.45
N GLU A 77 -3.64 5.30 10.60
CA GLU A 77 -2.75 4.71 11.61
C GLU A 77 -1.95 3.53 11.03
N LEU A 78 -2.61 2.62 10.31
CA LEU A 78 -1.97 1.49 9.65
C LEU A 78 -0.97 1.94 8.59
N LEU A 79 -1.29 2.98 7.82
CA LEU A 79 -0.38 3.56 6.84
C LEU A 79 0.85 4.20 7.50
N ASN A 80 0.68 4.89 8.63
CA ASN A 80 1.79 5.45 9.39
C ASN A 80 2.72 4.34 9.91
N ARG A 81 2.15 3.27 10.48
CA ARG A 81 2.90 2.10 10.91
C ARG A 81 3.63 1.41 9.75
N ALA A 82 3.02 1.36 8.57
CA ALA A 82 3.64 0.82 7.36
C ALA A 82 4.83 1.68 6.89
N ARG A 83 4.75 3.02 6.98
CA ARG A 83 5.85 3.94 6.69
C ARG A 83 7.01 3.78 7.68
N GLU A 84 6.72 3.64 8.97
CA GLU A 84 7.74 3.36 9.99
C GLU A 84 8.45 2.02 9.72
N SER A 85 7.66 0.99 9.39
CA SER A 85 8.18 -0.34 9.03
C SER A 85 9.08 -0.26 7.79
N LEU A 86 8.72 0.53 6.79
CA LEU A 86 9.55 0.77 5.61
C LEU A 86 10.90 1.38 5.98
N ALA A 87 10.90 2.40 6.84
CA ALA A 87 12.14 3.04 7.28
C ALA A 87 13.03 2.07 8.07
N ILE A 88 12.44 1.19 8.89
CA ILE A 88 13.17 0.12 9.58
C ILE A 88 13.78 -0.85 8.57
N ILE A 89 12.99 -1.36 7.62
CA ILE A 89 13.46 -2.29 6.59
C ILE A 89 14.63 -1.70 5.82
N GLN A 90 14.54 -0.43 5.38
CA GLN A 90 15.62 0.24 4.65
C GLN A 90 16.92 0.31 5.46
N ARG A 91 16.84 0.70 6.74
CA ARG A 91 18.03 0.72 7.62
C ARG A 91 18.62 -0.67 7.81
N GLN A 92 17.78 -1.67 8.08
CA GLN A 92 18.22 -3.03 8.33
C GLN A 92 18.79 -3.71 7.08
N VAL A 93 18.27 -3.38 5.89
CA VAL A 93 18.87 -3.79 4.61
C VAL A 93 20.26 -3.20 4.47
N SER A 94 20.45 -1.91 4.75
CA SER A 94 21.76 -1.27 4.67
C SER A 94 22.76 -1.89 5.65
N ILE A 95 22.36 -2.10 6.91
CA ILE A 95 23.22 -2.76 7.91
C ILE A 95 23.54 -4.19 7.49
N GLY A 96 22.54 -4.94 7.01
CA GLY A 96 22.74 -6.31 6.55
C GLY A 96 23.75 -6.42 5.40
N LYS A 97 23.81 -5.40 4.53
CA LYS A 97 24.81 -5.32 3.44
C LYS A 97 26.22 -4.97 3.92
N MET A 98 26.35 -4.22 5.02
CA MET A 98 27.65 -3.91 5.62
C MET A 98 28.26 -5.14 6.30
N TYR A 99 27.41 -6.02 6.84
CA TYR A 99 27.79 -7.20 7.61
C TYR A 99 27.15 -8.46 7.01
N GLU A 100 27.38 -8.69 5.71
CA GLU A 100 26.85 -9.88 5.04
C GLU A 100 27.45 -11.16 5.61
N ILE A 101 26.59 -12.13 5.90
CA ILE A 101 26.95 -13.47 6.35
C ILE A 101 26.92 -14.44 5.17
N GLN A 102 27.60 -15.58 5.32
CA GLN A 102 27.57 -16.63 4.31
C GLN A 102 26.13 -17.10 4.05
N LYS A 103 25.81 -17.33 2.76
CA LYS A 103 24.50 -17.85 2.35
C LYS A 103 24.21 -19.17 3.06
N THR A 104 22.95 -19.35 3.46
CA THR A 104 22.49 -20.56 4.13
C THR A 104 22.37 -21.74 3.15
N VAL A 105 22.31 -22.97 3.65
CA VAL A 105 22.21 -24.20 2.82
C VAL A 105 20.95 -24.20 1.94
N VAL A 106 19.89 -23.51 2.38
CA VAL A 106 18.62 -23.38 1.64
C VAL A 106 18.68 -22.37 0.49
N GLU A 107 19.77 -21.61 0.37
CA GLU A 107 19.97 -20.62 -0.70
C GLU A 107 20.78 -21.18 -1.89
N ARG A 108 21.05 -22.49 -1.90
CA ARG A 108 21.72 -23.15 -3.04
C ARG A 108 20.93 -22.87 -4.31
N GLU A 109 21.62 -22.32 -5.30
CA GLU A 109 20.99 -21.95 -6.56
C GLU A 109 20.48 -23.21 -7.28
N GLU A 110 19.22 -23.17 -7.71
CA GLU A 110 18.77 -24.03 -8.80
C GLU A 110 19.71 -23.74 -9.97
N LYS A 111 20.57 -24.70 -10.31
CA LYS A 111 21.34 -24.61 -11.55
C LYS A 111 20.33 -24.35 -12.66
N LYS A 112 20.41 -23.19 -13.31
CA LYS A 112 19.80 -23.06 -14.63
C LYS A 112 20.46 -24.13 -15.48
N ASN A 113 19.70 -25.16 -15.82
CA ASN A 113 20.12 -26.11 -16.84
C ASN A 113 20.08 -25.33 -18.16
N ASP A 114 21.27 -25.02 -18.68
CA ASP A 114 21.45 -24.55 -20.05
C ASP A 114 21.08 -25.64 -21.06
#